data_AF-A0A1Q7IY49-F1
#
_entry.id   AF-A0A1Q7IY49-F1
#
_cell.length_a   1.000
_cell.length_b   1.000
_cell.length_c   1.000
_cell.angle_alpha   90.00
_cell.angle_beta   90.00
_cell.angle_gamma   90.00
#
_symmetry.space_group_name_H-M   'P 1'
#
loop_
_entity.id
_entity.type
_entity.pdbx_description
1 polymer ?
#
loop_
_entity_poly.entity_id
_entity_poly.type
_entity_poly.pdbx_seq_one_letter_code
_entity_poly.pdbx_strand_id
1 'polypeptide(L)'
;MGGEITDELIDATQTADRYPYERRSMVSSDARYAVNGCVGLGVYTPLQTARFSAVNVLSLLEGWTDAQVPGRDTLIAQLEAYEGYSLVLLGEGFCSMVVSTLDASRTTVYGGEIQRDSVLRLAVAAFSDAITGSAATGQTAIHNMALVGRARAYTDLGQLALAKTDAQQVTSGYVRYVTASTISTRRNNRVWQENSATSDATTLDTAYTNMNDPRVPFSDKGRNSVTGYHLFQQLKYTQSSSPIRLASFDEARLLVAEADLAASDFVHADSLINIFRARGGQSAITSTNPDTVKAALVDQRRREFFLEGQHLGDEIRFGLALNPPVGTAFKGGGTYASQLCLPLPDVEKQNNPNFP
;
A
#
# COMPACT_ATOMS: atom_id res chain seq x y z
N MET A 1 5.28 3.72 -8.89
CA MET A 1 4.12 4.63 -8.81
C MET A 1 4.01 5.23 -7.42
N GLY A 2 3.52 4.54 -6.39
CA GLY A 2 3.48 5.12 -5.03
C GLY A 2 4.83 5.70 -4.59
N GLY A 3 5.91 4.91 -4.72
CA GLY A 3 7.26 5.40 -4.43
C GLY A 3 7.75 6.55 -5.33
N GLU A 4 7.22 6.74 -6.53
CA GLU A 4 7.56 7.91 -7.37
C GLU A 4 6.76 9.15 -6.93
N ILE A 5 5.51 8.98 -6.50
CA ILE A 5 4.67 10.06 -5.98
C ILE A 5 5.23 10.62 -4.66
N THR A 6 5.87 9.77 -3.86
CA THR A 6 6.39 10.07 -2.53
C THR A 6 7.92 10.18 -2.46
N ASP A 7 8.59 10.36 -3.61
CA ASP A 7 10.04 10.54 -3.70
C ASP A 7 10.85 9.46 -2.93
N GLU A 8 10.36 8.22 -2.93
CA GLU A 8 11.15 7.04 -2.54
C GLU A 8 11.98 6.56 -3.74
N LEU A 9 11.40 6.69 -4.93
CA LEU A 9 11.98 6.32 -6.20
C LEU A 9 11.86 7.50 -7.18
N ILE A 10 12.86 7.63 -8.04
CA ILE A 10 12.90 8.57 -9.15
C ILE A 10 12.77 7.77 -10.45
N ASP A 11 12.04 8.29 -11.44
CA ASP A 11 12.05 7.70 -12.79
C ASP A 11 13.40 7.91 -13.47
N ALA A 12 14.05 6.81 -13.83
CA ALA A 12 15.36 6.81 -14.48
C ALA A 12 15.28 6.50 -15.98
N THR A 13 14.08 6.31 -16.52
CA THR A 13 13.89 6.02 -17.95
C THR A 13 13.95 7.28 -18.82
N GLN A 14 14.19 7.11 -20.13
CA GLN A 14 14.15 8.22 -21.10
C GLN A 14 12.72 8.65 -21.43
N THR A 15 11.75 7.76 -21.22
CA THR A 15 10.36 7.96 -21.63
C THR A 15 9.65 8.84 -20.63
N ALA A 16 9.31 10.07 -21.05
CA ALA A 16 8.65 11.08 -20.23
C ALA A 16 7.29 10.66 -19.65
N ASP A 17 6.79 9.50 -20.06
CA ASP A 17 5.46 9.07 -19.76
C ASP A 17 5.25 8.60 -18.29
N ARG A 18 6.31 8.48 -17.47
CA ARG A 18 6.20 8.26 -16.01
C ARG A 18 6.40 9.53 -15.19
N TYR A 19 6.89 10.60 -15.80
CA TYR A 19 7.05 11.90 -15.15
C TYR A 19 5.79 12.44 -14.47
N PRO A 20 4.54 12.15 -14.92
CA PRO A 20 3.37 12.57 -14.17
C PRO A 20 3.29 12.02 -12.73
N TYR A 21 3.86 10.85 -12.43
CA TYR A 21 3.86 10.29 -11.07
C TYR A 21 4.80 11.07 -10.15
N GLU A 22 6.05 11.25 -10.56
CA GLU A 22 7.06 12.03 -9.82
C GLU A 22 6.66 13.50 -9.69
N ARG A 23 6.12 14.11 -10.76
CA ARG A 23 5.60 15.47 -10.72
C ARG A 23 4.25 15.62 -10.02
N ARG A 24 3.61 14.53 -9.59
CA ARG A 24 2.29 14.57 -8.93
C ARG A 24 1.22 15.29 -9.76
N SER A 25 1.16 14.98 -11.05
CA SER A 25 0.31 15.65 -12.05
C SER A 25 -0.46 14.64 -12.92
N MET A 26 -0.89 13.53 -12.32
CA MET A 26 -1.52 12.42 -13.03
C MET A 26 -2.91 12.81 -13.56
N VAL A 27 -3.25 12.35 -14.78
CA VAL A 27 -4.53 12.59 -15.42
C VAL A 27 -5.36 11.31 -15.54
N SER A 28 -6.69 11.42 -15.57
CA SER A 28 -7.61 10.27 -15.64
C SER A 28 -7.49 9.44 -16.91
N SER A 29 -6.89 10.00 -17.97
CA SER A 29 -6.68 9.34 -19.26
C SER A 29 -5.36 8.55 -19.34
N ASP A 30 -4.53 8.54 -18.29
CA ASP A 30 -3.26 7.82 -18.31
C ASP A 30 -3.48 6.30 -18.30
N ALA A 31 -3.21 5.69 -19.45
CA ALA A 31 -3.38 4.26 -19.69
C ALA A 31 -2.50 3.38 -18.77
N ARG A 32 -1.37 3.87 -18.25
CA ARG A 32 -0.46 3.02 -17.47
C ARG A 32 -1.13 2.51 -16.22
N TYR A 33 -1.49 3.40 -15.32
CA TYR A 33 -2.11 2.98 -14.07
C TYR A 33 -3.53 2.44 -14.32
N ALA A 34 -4.21 2.91 -15.35
CA ALA A 34 -5.61 2.60 -15.63
C ALA A 34 -5.85 1.20 -16.20
N VAL A 35 -5.18 0.81 -17.30
CA VAL A 35 -5.55 -0.38 -18.09
C VAL A 35 -4.47 -1.46 -18.16
N ASN A 36 -3.22 -1.16 -17.80
CA ASN A 36 -2.19 -2.19 -17.83
C ASN A 36 -2.49 -3.30 -16.82
N GLY A 37 -2.18 -4.54 -17.19
CA GLY A 37 -2.23 -5.69 -16.28
C GLY A 37 -0.98 -5.80 -15.40
N CYS A 38 -0.87 -6.91 -14.65
CA CYS A 38 0.23 -7.17 -13.72
C CYS A 38 1.63 -7.28 -14.37
N VAL A 39 1.71 -7.51 -15.68
CA VAL A 39 2.98 -7.52 -16.43
C VAL A 39 3.41 -6.10 -16.83
N GLY A 40 2.45 -5.19 -17.00
CA GLY A 40 2.70 -3.78 -17.21
C GLY A 40 2.73 -3.01 -15.89
N LEU A 41 2.90 -1.69 -15.97
CA LEU A 41 2.74 -0.78 -14.84
C LEU A 41 1.25 -0.54 -14.50
N GLY A 42 0.48 -1.61 -14.29
CA GLY A 42 -0.93 -1.53 -13.93
C GLY A 42 -1.15 -1.28 -12.44
N VAL A 43 -2.14 -0.46 -12.08
CA VAL A 43 -2.59 -0.30 -10.70
C VAL A 43 -4.08 -0.59 -10.59
N TYR A 44 -4.91 0.12 -11.36
CA TYR A 44 -6.37 0.01 -11.32
C TYR A 44 -6.84 -1.38 -11.75
N THR A 45 -6.56 -1.80 -13.00
CA THR A 45 -6.98 -3.11 -13.50
C THR A 45 -6.53 -4.28 -12.62
N PRO A 46 -5.27 -4.38 -12.16
CA PRO A 46 -4.85 -5.46 -11.28
C PRO A 46 -5.58 -5.50 -9.93
N LEU A 47 -5.74 -4.35 -9.27
CA LEU A 47 -6.43 -4.27 -7.97
C LEU A 47 -7.93 -4.53 -8.10
N GLN A 48 -8.57 -3.97 -9.13
CA GLN A 48 -9.96 -4.26 -9.49
C GLN A 48 -10.18 -5.74 -9.79
N THR A 49 -9.26 -6.36 -10.54
CA THR A 49 -9.30 -7.80 -10.83
C THR A 49 -9.18 -8.63 -9.57
N ALA A 50 -8.25 -8.29 -8.67
CA ALA A 50 -8.08 -8.97 -7.39
C ALA A 50 -9.35 -8.86 -6.52
N ARG A 51 -9.89 -7.65 -6.37
CA ARG A 51 -11.13 -7.40 -5.63
C ARG A 51 -12.30 -8.19 -6.23
N PHE A 52 -12.54 -8.04 -7.53
CA PHE A 52 -13.68 -8.66 -8.20
C PHE A 52 -13.58 -10.20 -8.18
N SER A 53 -12.37 -10.74 -8.33
CA SER A 53 -12.15 -12.19 -8.22
C SER A 53 -12.50 -12.70 -6.83
N ALA A 54 -12.18 -11.95 -5.76
CA ALA A 54 -12.53 -12.33 -4.40
C ALA A 54 -14.05 -12.37 -4.19
N VAL A 55 -14.77 -11.28 -4.52
CA VAL A 55 -16.23 -11.20 -4.34
C VAL A 55 -17.00 -12.19 -5.21
N ASN A 56 -16.53 -12.45 -6.44
CA ASN A 56 -17.18 -13.43 -7.32
C ASN A 56 -16.99 -14.86 -6.82
N VAL A 57 -15.84 -15.20 -6.21
CA VAL A 57 -15.68 -16.52 -5.61
C VAL A 57 -16.46 -16.61 -4.29
N LEU A 58 -16.48 -15.54 -3.50
CA LEU A 58 -17.27 -15.45 -2.27
C LEU A 58 -18.76 -15.73 -2.55
N SER A 59 -19.36 -15.04 -3.51
CA SER A 59 -20.78 -15.24 -3.86
C SER A 59 -21.10 -16.65 -4.36
N LEU A 60 -20.13 -17.34 -4.98
CA LEU A 60 -20.27 -18.74 -5.34
C LEU A 60 -20.20 -19.67 -4.13
N LEU A 61 -19.26 -19.41 -3.22
CA LEU A 61 -19.12 -20.20 -1.99
C LEU A 61 -20.38 -20.10 -1.13
N GLU A 62 -20.96 -18.91 -0.98
CA GLU A 62 -22.22 -18.69 -0.25
C GLU A 62 -23.40 -19.49 -0.82
N GLY A 63 -23.39 -19.78 -2.13
CA GLY A 63 -24.40 -20.61 -2.79
C GLY A 63 -24.19 -22.12 -2.64
N TRP A 64 -23.05 -22.58 -2.11
CA TRP A 64 -22.71 -23.99 -1.96
C TRP A 64 -22.73 -24.45 -0.50
N THR A 65 -22.97 -25.75 -0.30
CA THR A 65 -22.93 -26.41 1.01
C THR A 65 -21.52 -26.89 1.36
N ASP A 66 -21.23 -27.11 2.65
CA ASP A 66 -19.95 -27.67 3.11
C ASP A 66 -19.66 -29.08 2.56
N ALA A 67 -20.71 -29.83 2.23
CA ALA A 67 -20.57 -31.14 1.58
C ALA A 67 -20.07 -31.01 0.13
N GLN A 68 -20.42 -29.92 -0.55
CA GLN A 68 -19.95 -29.64 -1.91
C GLN A 68 -18.56 -29.02 -1.91
N VAL A 69 -18.27 -28.18 -0.91
CA VAL A 69 -16.97 -27.52 -0.75
C VAL A 69 -16.45 -27.74 0.68
N PRO A 70 -15.68 -28.81 0.92
CA PRO A 70 -15.05 -29.01 2.22
C PRO A 70 -14.14 -27.84 2.59
N GLY A 71 -14.34 -27.28 3.79
CA GLY A 71 -13.61 -26.08 4.24
C GLY A 71 -14.09 -24.79 3.59
N ARG A 72 -15.33 -24.72 3.10
CA ARG A 72 -15.95 -23.52 2.51
C ARG A 72 -15.76 -22.29 3.39
N ASP A 73 -16.13 -22.37 4.67
CA ASP A 73 -16.08 -21.22 5.59
C ASP A 73 -14.62 -20.72 5.78
N THR A 74 -13.65 -21.62 5.66
CA THR A 74 -12.23 -21.26 5.68
C THR A 74 -11.86 -20.40 4.46
N LEU A 75 -12.34 -20.80 3.28
CA LEU A 75 -12.12 -20.09 2.02
C LEU A 75 -12.83 -18.73 2.01
N ILE A 76 -14.04 -18.65 2.56
CA ILE A 76 -14.81 -17.41 2.70
C ILE A 76 -13.99 -16.37 3.47
N ALA A 77 -13.56 -16.69 4.69
CA ALA A 77 -12.80 -15.75 5.52
C ALA A 77 -11.48 -15.33 4.87
N GLN A 78 -10.82 -16.22 4.11
CA GLN A 78 -9.63 -15.88 3.37
C GLN A 78 -9.92 -14.88 2.25
N LEU A 79 -11.00 -15.08 1.48
CA LEU A 79 -11.36 -14.20 0.36
C LEU A 79 -11.79 -12.82 0.84
N GLU A 80 -12.57 -12.75 1.92
CA GLU A 80 -12.96 -11.50 2.58
C GLU A 80 -11.72 -10.68 3.02
N ALA A 81 -10.70 -11.34 3.58
CA ALA A 81 -9.45 -10.68 3.93
C ALA A 81 -8.70 -10.12 2.70
N TYR A 82 -8.68 -10.85 1.58
CA TYR A 82 -8.04 -10.38 0.34
C TYR A 82 -8.84 -9.28 -0.37
N GLU A 83 -10.16 -9.33 -0.28
CA GLU A 83 -11.03 -8.24 -0.72
C GLU A 83 -10.74 -6.97 0.07
N GLY A 84 -10.69 -7.07 1.40
CA GLY A 84 -10.36 -5.95 2.29
C GLY A 84 -9.03 -5.28 1.91
N TYR A 85 -7.97 -6.07 1.66
CA TYR A 85 -6.69 -5.50 1.22
C TYR A 85 -6.76 -4.87 -0.17
N SER A 86 -7.55 -5.43 -1.09
CA SER A 86 -7.76 -4.83 -2.41
C SER A 86 -8.48 -3.47 -2.28
N LEU A 87 -9.45 -3.37 -1.38
CA LEU A 87 -10.17 -2.13 -1.08
C LEU A 87 -9.28 -1.10 -0.37
N VAL A 88 -8.44 -1.49 0.58
CA VAL A 88 -7.46 -0.58 1.21
C VAL A 88 -6.52 0.00 0.16
N LEU A 89 -5.89 -0.84 -0.66
CA LEU A 89 -4.95 -0.36 -1.68
C LEU A 89 -5.62 0.54 -2.73
N LEU A 90 -6.87 0.27 -3.09
CA LEU A 90 -7.66 1.15 -3.94
C LEU A 90 -7.99 2.48 -3.24
N GLY A 91 -8.41 2.43 -1.98
CA GLY A 91 -8.71 3.63 -1.18
C GLY A 91 -7.48 4.50 -0.92
N GLU A 92 -6.33 3.91 -0.64
CA GLU A 92 -5.06 4.64 -0.47
C GLU A 92 -4.53 5.21 -1.79
N GLY A 93 -4.71 4.48 -2.90
CA GLY A 93 -4.10 4.80 -4.18
C GLY A 93 -4.89 5.79 -5.05
N PHE A 94 -6.21 5.88 -4.91
CA PHE A 94 -7.09 6.63 -5.82
C PHE A 94 -7.89 7.73 -5.12
N CYS A 95 -8.17 8.81 -5.85
CA CYS A 95 -8.90 9.96 -5.31
C CYS A 95 -10.39 9.64 -5.09
N SER A 96 -10.94 8.84 -5.99
CA SER A 96 -12.29 8.29 -5.95
C SER A 96 -12.29 6.95 -6.67
N MET A 97 -13.35 6.17 -6.47
CA MET A 97 -13.44 4.80 -6.96
C MET A 97 -14.84 4.46 -7.43
N VAL A 98 -14.92 3.43 -8.26
CA VAL A 98 -16.15 2.68 -8.53
C VAL A 98 -15.97 1.26 -8.02
N VAL A 99 -16.96 0.79 -7.27
CA VAL A 99 -17.03 -0.60 -6.79
C VAL A 99 -18.30 -1.22 -7.35
N SER A 100 -18.13 -1.98 -8.43
CA SER A 100 -19.19 -2.78 -9.06
C SER A 100 -19.14 -4.23 -8.57
N THR A 101 -20.29 -4.90 -8.59
CA THR A 101 -20.46 -6.29 -8.12
C THR A 101 -21.36 -7.09 -9.07
N LEU A 102 -21.73 -8.31 -8.69
CA LEU A 102 -22.73 -9.13 -9.34
C LEU A 102 -23.97 -9.26 -8.45
N ASP A 103 -25.16 -9.27 -9.04
CA ASP A 103 -26.38 -9.68 -8.34
C ASP A 103 -26.50 -11.22 -8.24
N ALA A 104 -27.55 -11.69 -7.59
CA ALA A 104 -27.84 -13.13 -7.45
C ALA A 104 -28.04 -13.85 -8.80
N SER A 105 -28.39 -13.12 -9.87
CA SER A 105 -28.51 -13.64 -11.24
C SER A 105 -27.19 -13.57 -12.02
N ARG A 106 -26.08 -13.19 -11.35
CA ARG A 106 -24.75 -12.97 -11.94
C ARG A 106 -24.72 -11.88 -13.01
N THR A 107 -25.63 -10.92 -12.91
CA THR A 107 -25.63 -9.73 -13.76
C THR A 107 -24.81 -8.64 -13.09
N THR A 108 -24.04 -7.89 -13.88
CA THR A 108 -23.24 -6.77 -13.38
C THR A 108 -24.14 -5.70 -12.75
N VAL A 109 -23.89 -5.42 -11.48
CA VAL A 109 -24.43 -4.26 -10.77
C VAL A 109 -23.34 -3.20 -10.78
N TYR A 110 -23.52 -2.20 -11.64
CA TYR A 110 -22.60 -1.08 -11.75
C TYR A 110 -22.68 -0.20 -10.50
N GLY A 111 -21.53 0.05 -9.88
CA GLY A 111 -21.40 1.02 -8.80
C GLY A 111 -21.40 2.46 -9.33
N GLY A 112 -21.78 3.41 -8.48
CA GLY A 112 -21.51 4.83 -8.72
C GLY A 112 -20.10 5.25 -8.28
N GLU A 113 -19.71 6.48 -8.58
CA GLU A 113 -18.49 7.07 -8.01
C GLU A 113 -18.64 7.25 -6.50
N ILE A 114 -17.69 6.70 -5.74
CA ILE A 114 -17.60 6.84 -4.30
C ILE A 114 -16.25 7.44 -3.91
N GLN A 115 -16.26 8.20 -2.81
CA GLN A 115 -15.07 8.80 -2.24
C GLN A 115 -14.20 7.78 -1.50
N ARG A 116 -12.91 8.10 -1.31
CA ARG A 116 -11.92 7.26 -0.63
C ARG A 116 -12.42 6.70 0.72
N ASP A 117 -13.05 7.53 1.54
CA ASP A 117 -13.53 7.13 2.87
C ASP A 117 -14.62 6.04 2.79
N SER A 118 -15.48 6.09 1.78
CA SER A 118 -16.48 5.04 1.51
C SER A 118 -15.82 3.73 1.07
N VAL A 119 -14.76 3.77 0.26
CA VAL A 119 -13.99 2.57 -0.12
C VAL A 119 -13.34 1.92 1.12
N LEU A 120 -12.76 2.74 2.00
CA LEU A 120 -12.14 2.26 3.22
C LEU A 120 -13.16 1.69 4.20
N ARG A 121 -14.38 2.24 4.26
CA ARG A 121 -15.49 1.64 5.03
C ARG A 121 -15.93 0.28 4.48
N LEU A 122 -15.91 0.08 3.16
CA LEU A 122 -16.10 -1.25 2.57
C LEU A 122 -14.98 -2.21 2.99
N ALA A 123 -13.73 -1.74 3.02
CA ALA A 123 -12.61 -2.56 3.52
C ALA A 123 -12.80 -2.97 5.00
N VAL A 124 -13.25 -2.04 5.85
CA VAL A 124 -13.57 -2.32 7.26
C VAL A 124 -14.65 -3.40 7.38
N ALA A 125 -15.68 -3.36 6.55
CA ALA A 125 -16.73 -4.39 6.53
C ALA A 125 -16.14 -5.75 6.14
N ALA A 126 -15.44 -5.84 5.01
CA ALA A 126 -14.82 -7.08 4.54
C ALA A 126 -13.86 -7.69 5.58
N PHE A 127 -13.04 -6.87 6.24
CA PHE A 127 -12.17 -7.39 7.32
C PHE A 127 -12.94 -7.81 8.57
N SER A 128 -14.08 -7.20 8.87
CA SER A 128 -14.91 -7.59 10.01
C SER A 128 -15.53 -8.97 9.81
N ASP A 129 -15.98 -9.25 8.59
CA ASP A 129 -16.47 -10.57 8.19
C ASP A 129 -15.32 -11.59 8.25
N ALA A 130 -14.16 -11.25 7.69
CA ALA A 130 -12.97 -12.10 7.74
C ALA A 130 -12.51 -12.43 9.15
N ILE A 131 -12.53 -11.46 10.08
CA ILE A 131 -12.20 -11.65 11.50
C ILE A 131 -13.17 -12.63 12.15
N THR A 132 -14.46 -12.47 11.87
CA THR A 132 -15.53 -13.33 12.40
C THR A 132 -15.39 -14.77 11.87
N GLY A 133 -15.28 -14.93 10.55
CA GLY A 133 -15.16 -16.24 9.91
C GLY A 133 -13.85 -16.96 10.27
N SER A 134 -12.73 -16.24 10.31
CA SER A 134 -11.43 -16.81 10.69
C SER A 134 -11.37 -17.22 12.16
N ALA A 135 -12.05 -16.50 13.07
CA ALA A 135 -12.17 -16.91 14.46
C ALA A 135 -13.02 -18.17 14.61
N ALA A 136 -14.16 -18.25 13.92
CA ALA A 136 -15.04 -19.42 13.94
C ALA A 136 -14.37 -20.69 13.39
N THR A 137 -13.49 -20.53 12.40
CA THR A 137 -12.77 -21.63 11.74
C THR A 137 -11.37 -21.90 12.31
N GLY A 138 -10.94 -21.15 13.32
CA GLY A 138 -9.61 -21.30 13.93
C GLY A 138 -8.43 -20.90 13.04
N GLN A 139 -8.67 -20.08 11.99
CA GLN A 139 -7.65 -19.63 11.06
C GLN A 139 -6.84 -18.44 11.61
N THR A 140 -6.00 -18.69 12.59
CA THR A 140 -5.20 -17.65 13.27
C THR A 140 -4.37 -16.78 12.30
N ALA A 141 -3.86 -17.36 11.21
CA ALA A 141 -3.09 -16.61 10.21
C ALA A 141 -3.95 -15.62 9.41
N ILE A 142 -5.19 -15.97 9.07
CA ILE A 142 -6.13 -15.06 8.38
C ILE A 142 -6.69 -14.04 9.36
N HIS A 143 -6.96 -14.46 10.60
CA HIS A 143 -7.42 -13.57 11.65
C HIS A 143 -6.44 -12.42 11.91
N ASN A 144 -5.15 -12.72 12.07
CA ASN A 144 -4.10 -11.70 12.21
C ASN A 144 -3.97 -10.82 10.94
N MET A 145 -4.11 -11.41 9.74
CA MET A 145 -4.09 -10.64 8.49
C MET A 145 -5.20 -9.60 8.47
N ALA A 146 -6.42 -10.02 8.83
CA ALA A 146 -7.60 -9.17 8.81
C ALA A 146 -7.56 -8.10 9.93
N LEU A 147 -7.03 -8.41 11.12
CA LEU A 147 -6.80 -7.43 12.18
C LEU A 147 -5.85 -6.31 11.75
N VAL A 148 -4.71 -6.65 11.13
CA VAL A 148 -3.77 -5.64 10.62
C VAL A 148 -4.42 -4.80 9.52
N GLY A 149 -5.10 -5.44 8.57
CA GLY A 149 -5.79 -4.76 7.47
C GLY A 149 -6.88 -3.81 7.95
N ARG A 150 -7.71 -4.23 8.93
CA ARG A 150 -8.76 -3.39 9.50
C ARG A 150 -8.19 -2.25 10.33
N ALA A 151 -7.12 -2.50 11.09
CA ALA A 151 -6.41 -1.44 11.81
C ALA A 151 -5.84 -0.38 10.86
N ARG A 152 -5.30 -0.79 9.72
CA ARG A 152 -4.84 0.13 8.67
C ARG A 152 -5.99 0.93 8.08
N ALA A 153 -7.09 0.28 7.70
CA ALA A 153 -8.28 0.96 7.19
C ALA A 153 -8.87 1.97 8.20
N TYR A 154 -8.93 1.61 9.48
CA TYR A 154 -9.33 2.53 10.55
C TYR A 154 -8.37 3.72 10.68
N THR A 155 -7.07 3.48 10.53
CA THR A 155 -6.05 4.53 10.58
C THR A 155 -6.18 5.49 9.41
N ASP A 156 -6.43 4.99 8.19
CA ASP A 156 -6.77 5.81 7.02
C ASP A 156 -8.05 6.64 7.20
N LEU A 157 -9.02 6.13 7.95
CA LEU A 157 -10.27 6.83 8.30
C LEU A 157 -10.11 7.79 9.50
N GLY A 158 -8.93 7.89 10.10
CA GLY A 158 -8.70 8.68 11.32
C GLY A 158 -9.32 8.08 12.59
N GLN A 159 -9.80 6.84 12.54
CA GLN A 159 -10.44 6.11 13.65
C GLN A 159 -9.40 5.39 14.52
N LEU A 160 -8.43 6.14 15.04
CA LEU A 160 -7.21 5.61 15.66
C LEU A 160 -7.45 4.75 16.90
N ALA A 161 -8.50 5.02 17.68
CA ALA A 161 -8.84 4.18 18.84
C ALA A 161 -9.30 2.77 18.43
N LEU A 162 -10.05 2.66 17.33
CA LEU A 162 -10.45 1.37 16.77
C LEU A 162 -9.24 0.65 16.16
N ALA A 163 -8.38 1.40 15.46
CA ALA A 163 -7.13 0.87 14.92
C ALA A 163 -6.24 0.25 16.01
N LYS A 164 -6.05 0.96 17.14
CA LYS A 164 -5.30 0.47 18.29
C LYS A 164 -5.88 -0.84 18.84
N THR A 165 -7.21 -0.91 18.97
CA THR A 165 -7.90 -2.09 19.50
C THR A 165 -7.60 -3.34 18.67
N ASP A 166 -7.63 -3.24 17.35
CA ASP A 166 -7.30 -4.36 16.46
C ASP A 166 -5.80 -4.66 16.44
N ALA A 167 -4.96 -3.62 16.34
CA ALA A 167 -3.52 -3.78 16.25
C ALA A 167 -2.91 -4.45 17.50
N GLN A 168 -3.46 -4.19 18.69
CA GLN A 168 -3.02 -4.83 19.94
C GLN A 168 -3.33 -6.33 20.02
N GLN A 169 -4.28 -6.83 19.22
CA GLN A 169 -4.64 -8.26 19.17
C GLN A 169 -3.73 -9.07 18.26
N VAL A 170 -2.92 -8.42 17.42
CA VAL A 170 -2.04 -9.11 16.47
C VAL A 170 -0.96 -9.89 17.22
N THR A 171 -0.83 -11.18 16.89
CA THR A 171 0.12 -12.09 17.51
C THR A 171 1.55 -11.63 17.26
N SER A 172 2.38 -11.60 18.31
CA SER A 172 3.77 -11.19 18.21
C SER A 172 4.54 -12.00 17.16
N GLY A 173 5.30 -11.31 16.31
CA GLY A 173 6.08 -11.93 15.24
C GLY A 173 5.28 -12.35 14.01
N TYR A 174 3.96 -12.11 13.97
CA TYR A 174 3.15 -12.40 12.80
C TYR A 174 3.61 -11.65 11.55
N VAL A 175 3.68 -12.35 10.42
CA VAL A 175 3.93 -11.77 9.10
C VAL A 175 3.13 -12.50 8.03
N ARG A 176 2.46 -11.76 7.15
CA ARG A 176 1.88 -12.24 5.89
C ARG A 176 2.68 -11.70 4.72
N TYR A 177 3.06 -12.58 3.82
CA TYR A 177 3.75 -12.21 2.58
C TYR A 177 2.85 -12.37 1.36
N VAL A 178 2.94 -11.42 0.44
CA VAL A 178 2.60 -11.63 -0.98
C VAL A 178 3.75 -12.42 -1.61
N THR A 179 3.46 -13.62 -2.08
CA THR A 179 4.47 -14.47 -2.72
C THR A 179 4.80 -13.96 -4.11
N ALA A 180 6.08 -14.06 -4.49
CA ALA A 180 6.55 -13.86 -5.85
C ALA A 180 7.20 -15.15 -6.38
N SER A 181 7.35 -15.26 -7.69
CA SER A 181 7.92 -16.46 -8.35
C SER A 181 8.53 -16.12 -9.69
N THR A 182 9.58 -16.85 -10.06
CA THR A 182 10.26 -16.79 -11.36
C THR A 182 9.52 -17.55 -12.47
N ILE A 183 8.48 -18.34 -12.15
CA ILE A 183 7.79 -19.22 -13.11
C ILE A 183 7.07 -18.42 -14.20
N SER A 184 6.56 -17.23 -13.87
CA SER A 184 5.87 -16.35 -14.79
C SER A 184 6.21 -14.91 -14.46
N THR A 185 6.48 -14.09 -15.46
CA THR A 185 6.76 -12.65 -15.28
C THR A 185 5.63 -11.90 -14.58
N ARG A 186 4.39 -12.40 -14.67
CA ARG A 186 3.22 -11.91 -13.92
C ARG A 186 3.35 -12.06 -12.40
N ARG A 187 4.14 -13.04 -11.95
CA ARG A 187 4.37 -13.39 -10.53
C ARG A 187 5.66 -12.76 -9.98
N ASN A 188 6.44 -12.06 -10.79
CA ASN A 188 7.67 -11.45 -10.32
C ASN A 188 7.35 -10.33 -9.32
N ASN A 189 8.26 -10.12 -8.38
CA ASN A 189 8.31 -8.94 -7.55
C ASN A 189 8.50 -7.70 -8.45
N ARG A 190 7.53 -6.78 -8.40
CA ARG A 190 7.52 -5.58 -9.24
C ARG A 190 8.62 -4.59 -8.86
N VAL A 191 8.93 -4.46 -7.57
CA VAL A 191 10.02 -3.59 -7.09
C VAL A 191 11.35 -4.04 -7.69
N TRP A 192 11.64 -5.34 -7.66
CA TRP A 192 12.83 -5.91 -8.31
C TRP A 192 12.84 -5.67 -9.83
N GLN A 193 11.68 -5.78 -10.49
CA GLN A 193 11.60 -5.53 -11.94
C GLN A 193 11.89 -4.06 -12.30
N GLU A 194 11.56 -3.11 -11.42
CA GLU A 194 11.75 -1.68 -11.67
C GLU A 194 13.11 -1.16 -11.16
N ASN A 195 13.69 -1.80 -10.15
CA ASN A 195 15.02 -1.47 -9.65
C ASN A 195 15.74 -2.75 -9.17
N SER A 196 16.78 -3.15 -9.91
CA SER A 196 17.64 -4.29 -9.59
C SER A 196 18.98 -4.19 -10.32
N ALA A 197 19.86 -5.18 -10.17
CA ALA A 197 21.14 -5.22 -10.90
C ALA A 197 20.97 -5.18 -12.42
N THR A 198 19.82 -5.63 -12.93
CA THR A 198 19.50 -5.71 -14.36
C THR A 198 18.42 -4.74 -14.80
N SER A 199 17.92 -3.87 -13.91
CA SER A 199 16.89 -2.88 -14.23
C SER A 199 17.25 -1.51 -13.68
N ASP A 200 17.23 -0.53 -14.57
CA ASP A 200 17.51 0.88 -14.33
C ASP A 200 16.24 1.73 -14.56
N ALA A 201 15.04 1.14 -14.43
CA ALA A 201 13.79 1.87 -14.69
C ALA A 201 13.51 2.94 -13.64
N THR A 202 13.92 2.69 -12.40
CA THR A 202 13.90 3.67 -11.30
C THR A 202 15.25 3.72 -10.61
N THR A 203 15.51 4.80 -9.87
CA THR A 203 16.62 4.93 -8.91
C THR A 203 16.08 5.41 -7.56
N LEU A 204 16.88 5.36 -6.50
CA LEU A 204 16.45 5.85 -5.17
C LEU A 204 16.64 7.37 -5.08
N ASP A 205 15.69 8.04 -4.43
CA ASP A 205 15.83 9.47 -4.13
C ASP A 205 16.89 9.74 -3.04
N THR A 206 17.42 10.96 -3.03
CA THR A 206 18.28 11.51 -1.97
C THR A 206 17.69 11.41 -0.57
N ALA A 207 16.37 11.45 -0.42
CA ALA A 207 15.68 11.25 0.85
C ALA A 207 16.03 9.90 1.49
N TYR A 208 16.29 8.86 0.67
CA TYR A 208 16.66 7.51 1.10
C TYR A 208 18.15 7.24 0.99
N THR A 209 18.84 7.72 -0.04
CA THR A 209 20.28 7.46 -0.19
C THR A 209 21.15 8.21 0.82
N ASN A 210 20.64 9.28 1.42
CA ASN A 210 21.28 9.94 2.55
C ASN A 210 20.99 9.26 3.90
N MET A 211 20.16 8.22 3.95
CA MET A 211 19.90 7.48 5.18
C MET A 211 21.04 6.49 5.45
N ASN A 212 21.70 6.63 6.60
CA ASN A 212 22.53 5.57 7.15
C ASN A 212 21.65 4.61 7.97
N ASP A 213 20.94 3.68 7.30
CA ASP A 213 20.03 2.72 7.96
C ASP A 213 20.04 1.35 7.28
N PRO A 214 20.31 0.26 8.03
CA PRO A 214 20.37 -1.10 7.46
C PRO A 214 19.03 -1.59 6.87
N ARG A 215 17.91 -0.97 7.23
CA ARG A 215 16.57 -1.30 6.68
C ARG A 215 16.32 -0.72 5.29
N VAL A 216 17.17 0.21 4.87
CA VAL A 216 17.17 0.83 3.53
C VAL A 216 18.43 0.38 2.79
N PRO A 217 18.60 -0.91 2.47
CA PRO A 217 19.82 -1.39 1.85
C PRO A 217 19.82 -1.03 0.36
N PHE A 218 20.91 -0.44 -0.11
CA PHE A 218 21.13 -0.12 -1.51
C PHE A 218 22.62 -0.19 -1.87
N SER A 219 22.93 -0.19 -3.17
CA SER A 219 24.30 -0.02 -3.68
C SER A 219 24.35 0.98 -4.82
N ASP A 220 25.43 1.75 -4.89
CA ASP A 220 25.74 2.61 -6.02
C ASP A 220 26.10 1.76 -7.26
N LYS A 221 25.53 2.08 -8.42
CA LYS A 221 25.84 1.42 -9.70
C LYS A 221 27.03 2.04 -10.44
N GLY A 222 27.59 3.15 -9.94
CA GLY A 222 28.76 3.86 -10.47
C GLY A 222 28.51 4.56 -11.80
N ARG A 223 27.25 4.82 -12.16
CA ARG A 223 26.86 5.41 -13.45
C ARG A 223 25.58 6.21 -13.33
N ASN A 224 25.31 7.02 -14.36
CA ASN A 224 24.08 7.81 -14.46
C ASN A 224 23.12 7.20 -15.48
N SER A 225 21.83 7.48 -15.30
CA SER A 225 20.78 7.20 -16.27
C SER A 225 20.95 8.06 -17.53
N VAL A 226 20.21 7.72 -18.57
CA VAL A 226 20.09 8.50 -19.81
C VAL A 226 19.49 9.90 -19.58
N THR A 227 18.75 10.09 -18.48
CA THR A 227 18.21 11.38 -18.02
C THR A 227 19.14 12.09 -17.02
N GLY A 228 20.34 11.55 -16.80
CA GLY A 228 21.38 12.12 -15.96
C GLY A 228 21.12 12.03 -14.45
N TYR A 229 20.25 11.12 -14.00
CA TYR A 229 20.12 10.78 -12.59
C TYR A 229 21.17 9.77 -12.19
N HIS A 230 21.76 9.90 -11.01
CA HIS A 230 22.71 8.91 -10.52
C HIS A 230 21.97 7.62 -10.11
N LEU A 231 22.50 6.48 -10.52
CA LEU A 231 21.79 5.20 -10.40
C LEU A 231 22.20 4.43 -9.15
N PHE A 232 21.20 4.13 -8.32
CA PHE A 232 21.30 3.24 -7.17
C PHE A 232 20.45 1.99 -7.39
N GLN A 233 20.92 0.88 -6.85
CA GLN A 233 20.19 -0.39 -6.79
C GLN A 233 19.63 -0.59 -5.38
N GLN A 234 18.33 -0.85 -5.23
CA GLN A 234 17.76 -1.37 -3.99
C GLN A 234 18.21 -2.82 -3.75
N LEU A 235 18.53 -3.15 -2.50
CA LEU A 235 18.96 -4.48 -2.08
C LEU A 235 17.97 -5.16 -1.13
N LYS A 236 16.77 -4.58 -0.95
CA LYS A 236 15.72 -5.16 -0.10
C LYS A 236 15.08 -6.38 -0.75
N TYR A 237 14.85 -6.32 -2.06
CA TYR A 237 14.34 -7.41 -2.88
C TYR A 237 15.37 -7.76 -3.96
N THR A 238 16.27 -8.69 -3.64
CA THR A 238 17.40 -9.03 -4.53
C THR A 238 17.04 -9.99 -5.66
N GLN A 239 15.85 -10.60 -5.61
CA GLN A 239 15.39 -11.57 -6.61
C GLN A 239 13.97 -11.24 -7.10
N SER A 240 13.67 -11.65 -8.33
CA SER A 240 12.31 -11.56 -8.87
C SER A 240 11.29 -12.41 -8.10
N SER A 241 11.73 -13.40 -7.33
CA SER A 241 10.90 -14.20 -6.43
C SER A 241 10.87 -13.69 -4.97
N SER A 242 11.56 -12.59 -4.65
CA SER A 242 11.54 -12.04 -3.28
C SER A 242 10.11 -11.66 -2.89
N PRO A 243 9.56 -12.19 -1.77
CA PRO A 243 8.21 -11.85 -1.34
C PRO A 243 8.13 -10.41 -0.79
N ILE A 244 6.94 -9.81 -0.83
CA ILE A 244 6.66 -8.49 -0.25
C ILE A 244 5.76 -8.67 0.97
N ARG A 245 6.06 -7.99 2.07
CA ARG A 245 5.24 -8.03 3.29
C ARG A 245 3.91 -7.32 3.04
N LEU A 246 2.80 -7.99 3.35
CA LEU A 246 1.43 -7.48 3.19
C LEU A 246 0.85 -6.99 4.52
N ALA A 247 1.12 -7.74 5.59
CA ALA A 247 0.60 -7.53 6.93
C ALA A 247 1.65 -7.98 7.93
N SER A 248 1.81 -7.28 9.04
CA SER A 248 2.73 -7.74 10.08
C SER A 248 2.43 -7.20 11.46
N PHE A 249 3.00 -7.86 12.46
CA PHE A 249 3.05 -7.36 13.82
C PHE A 249 3.81 -6.02 13.90
N ASP A 250 4.85 -5.82 13.11
CA ASP A 250 5.60 -4.56 13.09
C ASP A 250 4.73 -3.38 12.60
N GLU A 251 3.90 -3.61 11.58
CA GLU A 251 2.86 -2.67 11.15
C GLU A 251 1.88 -2.38 12.28
N ALA A 252 1.33 -3.41 12.92
CA ALA A 252 0.42 -3.24 14.04
C ALA A 252 1.03 -2.37 15.16
N ARG A 253 2.29 -2.59 15.52
CA ARG A 253 2.98 -1.78 16.54
C ARG A 253 3.10 -0.31 16.15
N LEU A 254 3.42 -0.02 14.89
CA LEU A 254 3.53 1.38 14.42
C LEU A 254 2.14 2.04 14.29
N LEU A 255 1.06 1.28 14.06
CA LEU A 255 -0.31 1.78 14.15
C LEU A 255 -0.71 2.08 15.60
N VAL A 256 -0.30 1.25 16.57
CA VAL A 256 -0.51 1.54 18.01
C VAL A 256 0.23 2.81 18.41
N ALA A 257 1.50 2.97 18.01
CA ALA A 257 2.27 4.18 18.30
C ALA A 257 1.63 5.44 17.73
N GLU A 258 1.00 5.34 16.56
CA GLU A 258 0.25 6.45 15.97
C GLU A 258 -1.01 6.81 16.77
N ALA A 259 -1.77 5.80 17.18
CA ALA A 259 -2.94 6.02 18.02
C ALA A 259 -2.57 6.59 19.40
N ASP A 260 -1.43 6.18 19.96
CA ASP A 260 -0.89 6.71 21.22
C ASP A 260 -0.46 8.17 21.09
N LEU A 261 0.21 8.53 19.99
CA LEU A 261 0.52 9.92 19.66
C LEU A 261 -0.76 10.79 19.66
N ALA A 262 -1.82 10.33 19.00
CA ALA A 262 -3.10 11.06 18.96
C ALA A 262 -3.79 11.12 20.34
N ALA A 263 -3.62 10.08 21.17
CA ALA A 263 -4.13 10.03 22.53
C ALA A 263 -3.23 10.74 23.57
N SER A 264 -2.15 11.39 23.14
CA SER A 264 -1.13 11.99 24.02
C SER A 264 -0.41 11.02 24.97
N ASP A 265 -0.42 9.72 24.67
CA ASP A 265 0.37 8.69 25.36
C ASP A 265 1.79 8.60 24.75
N PHE A 266 2.54 9.68 24.90
CA PHE A 266 3.86 9.81 24.28
C PHE A 266 4.88 8.80 24.82
N VAL A 267 4.73 8.38 26.08
CA VAL A 267 5.63 7.39 26.69
C VAL A 267 5.47 6.04 26.01
N HIS A 268 4.24 5.57 25.79
CA HIS A 268 4.03 4.31 25.10
C HIS A 268 4.37 4.42 23.60
N ALA A 269 4.03 5.53 22.94
CA ALA A 269 4.43 5.80 21.56
C ALA A 269 5.95 5.73 21.38
N ASP A 270 6.72 6.44 22.21
CA ASP A 270 8.18 6.43 22.16
C ASP A 270 8.75 5.04 22.44
N SER A 271 8.16 4.27 23.36
CA SER A 271 8.61 2.90 23.63
C SER A 271 8.51 2.00 22.39
N LEU A 272 7.44 2.15 21.60
CA LEU A 272 7.23 1.41 20.36
C LEU A 272 8.16 1.92 19.26
N ILE A 273 8.27 3.24 19.08
CA ILE A 273 9.16 3.89 18.10
C ILE A 273 10.63 3.49 18.36
N ASN A 274 11.06 3.44 19.62
CA ASN A 274 12.43 3.13 20.00
C ASN A 274 12.89 1.72 19.60
N ILE A 275 11.95 0.78 19.46
CA ILE A 275 12.26 -0.57 18.96
C ILE A 275 12.74 -0.49 17.51
N PHE A 276 12.09 0.34 16.70
CA PHE A 276 12.45 0.55 15.30
C PHE A 276 13.72 1.41 15.17
N ARG A 277 13.88 2.41 16.04
CA ARG A 277 15.10 3.21 16.12
C ARG A 277 16.32 2.34 16.39
N ALA A 278 16.22 1.41 17.35
CA ALA A 278 17.29 0.47 17.67
C ALA A 278 17.66 -0.44 16.48
N ARG A 279 16.68 -0.93 15.70
CA ARG A 279 16.94 -1.70 14.46
C ARG A 279 17.73 -0.89 13.43
N GLY A 280 17.47 0.41 13.35
CA GLY A 280 18.19 1.33 12.47
C GLY A 280 19.53 1.83 13.02
N GLY A 281 19.97 1.39 14.21
CA GLY A 281 21.18 1.89 14.87
C GLY A 281 21.05 3.32 15.42
N GLN A 282 19.83 3.81 15.61
CA GLN A 282 19.54 5.16 16.10
C GLN A 282 19.35 5.16 17.61
N SER A 283 19.77 6.23 18.29
CA SER A 283 19.58 6.39 19.74
C SER A 283 18.11 6.49 20.10
N ALA A 284 17.74 5.97 21.27
CA ALA A 284 16.37 6.09 21.78
C ALA A 284 15.97 7.57 21.99
N ILE A 285 14.69 7.85 21.83
CA ILE A 285 14.07 9.14 22.17
C ILE A 285 13.23 9.00 23.44
N THR A 286 13.05 10.11 24.14
CA THR A 286 12.05 10.27 25.19
C THR A 286 11.60 11.72 25.10
N SER A 287 10.38 11.94 24.62
CA SER A 287 9.85 13.26 24.34
C SER A 287 8.39 13.35 24.77
N THR A 288 8.04 14.47 25.37
CA THR A 288 6.64 14.85 25.60
C THR A 288 6.14 15.87 24.57
N ASN A 289 6.97 16.22 23.57
CA ASN A 289 6.59 17.12 22.49
C ASN A 289 5.94 16.31 21.35
N PRO A 290 4.64 16.52 21.06
CA PRO A 290 3.93 15.75 20.03
C PRO A 290 4.57 15.85 18.64
N ASP A 291 5.16 17.00 18.27
CA ASP A 291 5.80 17.16 16.96
C ASP A 291 7.08 16.31 16.85
N THR A 292 7.82 16.18 17.96
CA THR A 292 9.01 15.32 18.00
C THR A 292 8.64 13.85 17.88
N VAL A 293 7.60 13.43 18.61
CA VAL A 293 7.10 12.04 18.55
C VAL A 293 6.54 11.73 17.15
N LYS A 294 5.75 12.66 16.57
CA LYS A 294 5.24 12.55 15.20
C LYS A 294 6.38 12.43 14.18
N ALA A 295 7.38 13.32 14.26
CA ALA A 295 8.53 13.27 13.35
C ALA A 295 9.31 11.95 13.47
N ALA A 296 9.50 11.45 14.69
CA ALA A 296 10.16 10.16 14.92
C ALA A 296 9.33 8.98 14.39
N LEU A 297 8.00 8.99 14.60
CA LEU A 297 7.10 7.97 14.08
C LEU A 297 7.14 7.92 12.55
N VAL A 298 6.97 9.07 11.89
CA VAL A 298 7.05 9.19 10.43
C VAL A 298 8.39 8.71 9.90
N ASP A 299 9.49 9.12 10.54
CA ASP A 299 10.85 8.70 10.16
C ASP A 299 11.05 7.19 10.31
N GLN A 300 10.54 6.57 11.37
CA GLN A 300 10.66 5.13 11.54
C GLN A 300 9.75 4.33 10.61
N ARG A 301 8.54 4.81 10.32
CA ARG A 301 7.63 4.16 9.35
C ARG A 301 8.24 4.11 7.95
N ARG A 302 8.77 5.23 7.44
CA ARG A 302 9.41 5.26 6.10
C ARG A 302 10.62 4.32 5.99
N ARG A 303 11.40 4.15 7.07
CA ARG A 303 12.56 3.25 7.09
C ARG A 303 12.15 1.78 7.18
N GLU A 304 11.21 1.47 8.07
CA GLU A 304 10.73 0.10 8.29
C GLU A 304 9.99 -0.44 7.07
N PHE A 305 9.18 0.41 6.42
CA PHE A 305 8.35 0.05 5.27
C PHE A 305 8.92 0.48 3.93
N PHE A 306 10.23 0.71 3.85
CA PHE A 306 10.93 1.03 2.61
C PHE A 306 10.54 0.05 1.49
N LEU A 307 10.02 0.54 0.36
CA LEU A 307 9.55 -0.22 -0.80
C LEU A 307 8.40 -1.20 -0.51
N GLU A 308 7.59 -0.95 0.51
CA GLU A 308 6.40 -1.75 0.85
C GLU A 308 5.08 -1.02 0.54
N GLY A 309 5.14 0.16 -0.08
CA GLY A 309 3.94 0.88 -0.55
C GLY A 309 3.11 1.54 0.55
N GLN A 310 3.70 1.80 1.72
CA GLN A 310 3.04 2.45 2.87
C GLN A 310 3.22 3.98 2.87
N HIS A 311 4.27 4.48 2.21
CA HIS A 311 4.68 5.88 2.35
C HIS A 311 3.62 6.88 1.86
N LEU A 312 2.89 6.54 0.80
CA LEU A 312 1.83 7.40 0.25
C LEU A 312 0.70 7.61 1.26
N GLY A 313 0.25 6.54 1.92
CA GLY A 313 -0.74 6.64 2.99
C GLY A 313 -0.24 7.53 4.13
N ASP A 314 1.03 7.37 4.51
CA ASP A 314 1.65 8.16 5.57
C ASP A 314 1.74 9.66 5.21
N GLU A 315 2.18 10.01 4.00
CA GLU A 315 2.22 11.41 3.55
C GLU A 315 0.86 12.09 3.64
N ILE A 316 -0.19 11.40 3.19
CA ILE A 316 -1.55 11.93 3.21
C ILE A 316 -2.07 12.09 4.64
N ARG A 317 -1.96 11.04 5.47
CA ARG A 317 -2.55 11.02 6.82
C ARG A 317 -1.82 11.96 7.77
N PHE A 318 -0.49 12.03 7.68
CA PHE A 318 0.28 12.95 8.52
C PHE A 318 0.32 14.38 7.97
N GLY A 319 -0.19 14.63 6.75
CA GLY A 319 -0.18 15.93 6.10
C GLY A 319 1.25 16.44 5.92
N LEU A 320 2.14 15.57 5.43
CA LEU A 320 3.56 15.90 5.28
C LEU A 320 3.75 16.94 4.17
N ALA A 321 4.72 17.82 4.36
CA ALA A 321 5.11 18.75 3.32
C ALA A 321 5.74 17.97 2.16
N LEU A 322 5.20 18.18 0.96
CA LEU A 322 5.73 17.59 -0.26
C LEU A 322 7.14 18.11 -0.55
N ASN A 323 8.04 17.21 -0.90
CA ASN A 323 9.41 17.55 -1.25
C ASN A 323 9.85 16.75 -2.48
N PRO A 324 10.01 17.37 -3.67
CA PRO A 324 10.06 18.83 -3.87
C PRO A 324 8.71 19.55 -3.66
N PRO A 325 8.72 20.82 -3.19
CA PRO A 325 7.51 21.61 -3.02
C PRO A 325 6.76 21.85 -4.35
N VAL A 326 5.46 22.08 -4.24
CA VAL A 326 4.60 22.46 -5.39
C VAL A 326 5.17 23.70 -6.09
N GLY A 327 5.23 23.66 -7.42
CA GLY A 327 5.78 24.72 -8.27
C GLY A 327 7.29 24.61 -8.53
N THR A 328 8.01 23.72 -7.83
CA THR A 328 9.42 23.44 -8.14
C THR A 328 9.56 22.97 -9.58
N ALA A 329 10.57 23.47 -10.30
CA ALA A 329 10.85 23.04 -11.66
C ALA A 329 11.25 21.55 -11.68
N PHE A 330 10.62 20.78 -12.55
CA PHE A 330 10.94 19.38 -12.74
C PHE A 330 12.05 19.21 -13.79
N LYS A 331 13.06 18.37 -13.51
CA LYS A 331 14.21 18.17 -14.41
C LYS A 331 13.79 17.70 -15.80
N GLY A 332 12.76 16.85 -15.89
CA GLY A 332 12.16 16.38 -17.15
C GLY A 332 11.17 17.35 -17.81
N GLY A 333 11.06 18.58 -17.30
CA GLY A 333 10.16 19.63 -17.80
C GLY A 333 8.85 19.78 -17.02
N GLY A 334 8.32 21.00 -16.95
CA GLY A 334 7.14 21.35 -16.14
C GLY A 334 7.50 21.63 -14.68
N THR A 335 6.52 21.49 -13.78
CA THR A 335 6.68 21.72 -12.34
C THR A 335 6.02 20.62 -11.53
N TYR A 336 6.46 20.44 -10.28
CA TYR A 336 5.79 19.56 -9.31
C TYR A 336 4.42 20.15 -8.94
N ALA A 337 3.40 19.31 -8.95
CA ALA A 337 2.04 19.60 -8.51
C ALA A 337 1.77 18.95 -7.12
N SER A 338 0.52 18.96 -6.67
CA SER A 338 0.13 18.59 -5.30
C SER A 338 -0.60 17.26 -5.17
N GLN A 339 -0.70 16.47 -6.25
CA GLN A 339 -1.56 15.31 -6.29
C GLN A 339 -0.95 14.08 -5.59
N LEU A 340 -1.63 13.55 -4.58
CA LEU A 340 -1.23 12.35 -3.83
C LEU A 340 -2.14 11.15 -4.06
N CYS A 341 -2.92 11.15 -5.15
CA CYS A 341 -3.82 10.06 -5.48
C CYS A 341 -4.00 9.96 -6.98
N LEU A 342 -4.20 8.75 -7.49
CA LEU A 342 -4.51 8.51 -8.89
C LEU A 342 -5.97 8.91 -9.16
N PRO A 343 -6.27 9.64 -10.24
CA PRO A 343 -7.66 9.95 -10.60
C PRO A 343 -8.42 8.68 -10.96
N LEU A 344 -9.74 8.66 -10.77
CA LEU A 344 -10.59 7.61 -11.33
C LEU A 344 -10.37 7.55 -12.86
N PRO A 345 -9.99 6.39 -13.42
CA PRO A 345 -9.72 6.27 -14.85
C PRO A 345 -10.90 6.65 -15.73
N ASP A 346 -10.62 7.31 -16.86
CA ASP A 346 -11.64 7.62 -17.87
C ASP A 346 -12.28 6.37 -18.45
N VAL A 347 -11.52 5.28 -18.60
CA VAL A 347 -12.03 3.99 -19.07
C VAL A 347 -13.11 3.40 -18.16
N GLU A 348 -13.05 3.66 -16.85
CA GLU A 348 -14.12 3.23 -15.93
C GLU A 348 -15.39 4.03 -16.20
N LYS A 349 -15.26 5.36 -16.24
CA LYS A 349 -16.38 6.29 -16.44
C LYS A 349 -17.08 6.03 -17.77
N GLN A 350 -16.32 5.83 -18.86
CA GLN A 350 -16.86 5.61 -20.21
C GLN A 350 -17.59 4.26 -20.36
N ASN A 351 -17.28 3.27 -19.53
CA ASN A 351 -17.89 1.94 -19.58
C ASN A 351 -18.95 1.71 -18.50
N ASN A 352 -19.32 2.73 -17.75
CA ASN A 352 -20.24 2.63 -16.62
C ASN A 352 -21.47 3.52 -16.86
N PRO A 353 -22.69 2.95 -16.96
CA PRO A 353 -23.91 3.70 -17.25
C PRO A 353 -24.33 4.66 -16.13
N ASN A 354 -23.70 4.60 -14.96
CA ASN A 354 -23.92 5.57 -13.88
C ASN A 354 -23.18 6.89 -14.08
N PHE A 355 -22.34 7.01 -15.11
CA PHE A 355 -21.70 8.26 -15.51
C PHE A 355 -22.41 8.87 -16.72
N PRO A 356 -22.55 10.21 -16.76
CA PRO A 356 -23.26 10.93 -17.82
C PRO A 356 -22.54 10.92 -19.18
#